data_AF-A0A418X2D6-F1
#
_entry.id   AF-A0A418X2D6-F1
#
_cell.length_a   1.000
_cell.length_b   1.000
_cell.length_c   1.000
_cell.angle_alpha   90.00
_cell.angle_beta   90.00
_cell.angle_gamma   90.00
#
_symmetry.space_group_name_H-M   'P 1'
#
loop_
_entity.id
_entity.type
_entity.pdbx_description
1 polymer ?
#
loop_
_entity_poly.entity_id
_entity_poly.type
_entity_poly.pdbx_seq_one_letter_code
_entity_poly.pdbx_strand_id
1 'polypeptide(L)' 'MTPEEIIADLNVKNRNRLYGRNDFRNLTHDQVLALMDAAAMQGFRLGSNVALSMVKGALLIQLSRGSGVRENKSDT' A
#
# COMPACT_ATOMS: atom_id res chain seq x y z
N MET A 1 -7.86 -5.36 -7.48
CA MET A 1 -7.56 -4.76 -6.18
C MET A 1 -7.03 -3.36 -6.39
N THR A 2 -7.90 -2.37 -6.28
CA THR A 2 -7.53 -0.95 -6.37
C THR A 2 -7.01 -0.44 -5.01
N PRO A 3 -6.31 0.69 -4.96
CA PRO A 3 -5.89 1.30 -3.69
C PRO A 3 -7.06 1.53 -2.72
N GLU A 4 -8.22 1.92 -3.24
CA GLU A 4 -9.44 2.16 -2.47
C GLU A 4 -9.97 0.86 -1.85
N GLU A 5 -9.93 -0.24 -2.60
CA GLU A 5 -10.31 -1.59 -2.10
C GLU A 5 -9.37 -2.07 -0.99
N ILE A 6 -8.07 -1.76 -1.07
CA ILE A 6 -7.09 -2.09 -0.02
C ILE A 6 -7.39 -1.32 1.27
N ILE A 7 -7.68 -0.01 1.15
CA ILE A 7 -8.03 0.84 2.30
C ILE A 7 -9.33 0.38 2.96
N ALA A 8 -10.33 0.02 2.16
CA ALA A 8 -11.60 -0.49 2.65
C ALA A 8 -11.43 -1.80 3.45
N ASP A 9 -10.67 -2.77 2.93
CA ASP A 9 -10.40 -4.04 3.61
C ASP A 9 -9.60 -3.84 4.92
N LEU A 10 -8.59 -2.96 4.91
CA LEU A 10 -7.83 -2.60 6.11
C LEU A 10 -8.72 -1.97 7.19
N ASN A 11 -9.62 -1.06 6.81
CA ASN A 11 -10.55 -0.42 7.73
C ASN A 11 -11.49 -1.43 8.39
N VAL A 12 -12.00 -2.40 7.61
CA VAL A 12 -12.85 -3.47 8.13
C VAL A 12 -12.09 -4.33 9.14
N LYS A 13 -10.87 -4.77 8.81
CA LYS A 13 -10.01 -5.57 9.70
C LYS A 13 -9.66 -4.83 11.00
N ASN A 14 -9.35 -3.54 10.91
CA ASN A 14 -9.02 -2.72 12.07
C ASN A 14 -10.23 -2.52 13.00
N ARG A 15 -11.42 -2.24 12.44
CA ARG A 15 -12.66 -2.14 13.23
C ARG A 15 -13.01 -3.47 13.90
N ASN A 16 -12.90 -4.59 13.20
CA ASN A 16 -13.17 -5.90 13.78
C ASN A 16 -12.24 -6.23 14.96
N ARG A 17 -10.96 -5.83 14.88
CA ARG A 17 -10.02 -5.98 16.00
C ARG A 17 -10.34 -5.04 17.17
N LEU A 18 -10.67 -3.79 16.87
CA LEU A 18 -10.96 -2.78 17.89
C LEU A 18 -12.26 -3.11 18.65
N TYR A 19 -13.32 -3.50 17.94
CA TYR A 19 -14.62 -3.83 18.53
C TYR A 19 -14.73 -5.28 19.00
N GLY A 20 -13.86 -6.17 18.53
CA GLY A 20 -13.80 -7.58 18.99
C GLY A 20 -13.29 -7.72 20.43
N ARG A 21 -12.61 -6.69 20.95
CA ARG A 21 -12.26 -6.57 22.36
C ARG A 21 -12.97 -5.35 22.93
N ASN A 22 -13.82 -5.51 23.94
CA ASN A 22 -14.56 -4.40 24.58
C ASN A 22 -13.64 -3.33 25.22
N ASP A 23 -12.33 -3.55 25.21
CA ASP A 23 -11.27 -2.68 25.70
C ASP A 23 -11.31 -1.26 25.11
N PHE A 24 -11.91 -1.06 23.93
CA PHE A 24 -12.08 0.28 23.33
C PHE A 24 -12.83 1.26 24.24
N ARG A 25 -13.67 0.77 25.16
CA ARG A 25 -14.42 1.61 26.12
C ARG A 25 -13.54 2.17 27.24
N ASN A 26 -12.36 1.58 27.46
CA ASN A 26 -11.45 1.95 28.53
C ASN A 26 -10.23 2.74 28.03
N LEU A 27 -10.23 3.14 26.75
CA LEU A 27 -9.15 3.92 26.19
C LEU A 27 -9.22 5.36 26.70
N THR A 28 -8.11 5.81 27.26
CA THR A 28 -7.90 7.23 27.57
C THR A 28 -7.72 8.04 26.29
N HIS A 29 -7.90 9.36 26.38
CA HIS A 29 -7.76 10.27 25.24
C HIS A 29 -6.39 10.15 24.55
N ASP A 30 -5.32 10.08 25.34
CA ASP A 30 -3.95 9.92 24.83
C ASP A 30 -3.73 8.58 24.11
N GLN A 31 -4.36 7.50 24.60
CA GLN A 31 -4.29 6.20 23.94
C GLN A 31 -5.02 6.19 22.60
N VAL A 32 -6.12 6.94 22.47
CA VAL A 32 -6.83 7.11 21.20
C VAL A 32 -5.96 7.88 20.21
N LEU A 33 -5.31 8.98 20.65
CA LEU A 33 -4.40 9.76 19.81
C LEU A 33 -3.22 8.89 19.33
N ALA A 34 -2.59 8.13 20.22
CA ALA A 34 -1.51 7.22 19.85
C ALA A 34 -1.94 6.14 18.83
N LEU A 35 -3.17 5.62 18.95
CA LEU A 35 -3.74 4.68 17.99
C LEU A 35 -4.00 5.32 16.62
N MET A 36 -4.46 6.58 16.60
CA MET A 36 -4.64 7.34 15.36
C MET A 36 -3.32 7.59 14.65
N ASP A 37 -2.29 8.01 15.39
CA ASP A 37 -0.94 8.23 14.84
C ASP A 37 -0.34 6.93 14.28
N ALA A 38 -0.47 5.82 15.01
CA ALA A 38 -0.02 4.52 14.55
C ALA A 38 -0.75 4.06 13.28
N ALA A 39 -2.07 4.26 13.20
CA ALA A 39 -2.86 3.94 12.03
C ALA A 39 -2.47 4.81 10.82
N ALA A 40 -2.23 6.11 11.02
CA ALA A 40 -1.79 7.03 9.98
C ALA A 40 -0.39 6.67 9.45
N MET A 41 0.57 6.39 10.33
CA MET A 41 1.91 5.92 9.92
C MET A 41 1.85 4.60 9.14
N GLN A 42 1.00 3.67 9.58
CA GLN A 42 0.81 2.40 8.88
C GLN A 42 0.19 2.61 7.49
N GLY A 43 -0.82 3.47 7.39
CA GLY A 43 -1.43 3.86 6.12
C GLY A 43 -0.41 4.50 5.16
N PHE A 44 0.43 5.41 5.67
CA PHE A 44 1.52 6.03 4.90
C PHE A 44 2.51 4.98 4.37
N ARG A 45 3.03 4.09 5.23
CA ARG A 45 3.97 3.03 4.82
C ARG A 45 3.41 2.12 3.75
N LEU A 46 2.15 1.70 3.90
CA LEU A 46 1.47 0.85 2.92
C LEU A 46 1.29 1.58 1.59
N GLY A 47 0.81 2.83 1.62
CA GLY A 47 0.67 3.66 0.43
C GLY A 47 1.99 3.85 -0.32
N SER A 48 3.08 4.14 0.40
CA SER A 48 4.42 4.29 -0.20
C SER A 48 4.91 3.00 -0.87
N ASN A 49 4.69 1.84 -0.24
CA ASN A 49 5.10 0.55 -0.82
C ASN A 49 4.32 0.18 -2.08
N VAL A 50 3.02 0.49 -2.12
CA VAL A 50 2.19 0.30 -3.32
C VAL A 50 2.69 1.21 -4.44
N ALA A 51 2.84 2.51 -4.18
CA ALA A 51 3.35 3.47 -5.16
C ALA A 51 4.73 3.06 -5.70
N LEU A 52 5.65 2.66 -4.83
CA LEU A 52 6.98 2.17 -5.22
C LEU A 52 6.89 0.93 -6.11
N SER A 53 6.00 -0.01 -5.79
CA SER A 53 5.78 -1.22 -6.60
C SER A 53 5.23 -0.88 -7.98
N MET A 54 4.32 0.10 -8.08
CA MET A 54 3.80 0.58 -9.36
C MET A 54 4.90 1.23 -10.21
N VAL A 55 5.74 2.09 -9.62
CA VAL A 55 6.88 2.71 -10.30
C VAL A 55 7.87 1.64 -10.79
N LYS A 56 8.20 0.65 -9.97
CA LYS A 56 9.07 -0.48 -10.35
C LYS A 56 8.47 -1.28 -11.52
N GLY A 57 7.16 -1.56 -11.47
CA GLY A 57 6.47 -2.24 -12.57
C GLY A 57 6.50 -1.44 -13.87
N ALA A 58 6.26 -0.13 -13.81
CA ALA A 58 6.31 0.75 -14.97
C ALA A 58 7.73 0.81 -15.57
N LEU A 59 8.76 0.91 -14.74
CA LEU A 59 10.17 0.87 -15.16
C LEU A 59 10.53 -0.46 -15.83
N LEU A 60 10.08 -1.59 -15.27
CA LEU A 60 10.32 -2.92 -15.86
C LEU A 60 9.71 -3.03 -17.26
N ILE A 61 8.49 -2.54 -17.46
CA ILE A 61 7.81 -2.51 -18.77
C ILE A 61 8.56 -1.62 -19.76
N GLN A 62 9.08 -0.47 -19.31
CA GLN A 62 9.87 0.42 -20.17
C GLN A 62 11.18 -0.25 -20.61
N LEU A 63 11.88 -0.89 -19.67
CA LEU A 63 13.12 -1.62 -19.96
C LEU A 63 12.89 -2.80 -20.91
N SER A 64 11.83 -3.58 -20.71
CA SER A 64 11.51 -4.71 -21.60
C SER A 64 11.18 -4.26 -23.03
N ARG A 65 10.59 -3.07 -23.21
CA ARG A 65 10.33 -2.49 -24.53
C ARG A 65 11.59 -1.94 -25.20
N GLY A 66 12.54 -1.42 -24.43
CA GLY A 66 13.83 -0.95 -24.95
C GLY A 66 14.74 -2.08 -25.46
N SER A 67 14.66 -3.26 -24.83
CA SER A 67 15.46 -4.44 -25.22
C SER A 67 15.02 -5.10 -26.53
N GLY A 68 13.77 -4.90 -26.97
CA GLY A 68 13.23 -5.51 -28.19
C GLY A 68 13.52 -4.77 -29.50
N VAL A 69 14.19 -3.62 -29.47
CA VAL A 69 14.41 -2.77 -30.67
C VAL A 69 15.81 -2.95 -31.29
N ARG A 70 16.67 -3.78 -30.70
CA ARG A 70 18.08 -3.91 -31.11
C ARG A 70 18.42 -5.11 -31.99
N GLU A 71 17.44 -5.94 -32.39
CA GLU A 71 17.71 -7.22 -33.05
C GLU A 71 17.34 -7.28 -34.54
N ASN A 72 17.24 -6.14 -35.25
CA ASN A 72 16.88 -6.18 -36.67
C ASN A 72 17.59 -5.12 -37.54
N LYS A 73 18.92 -5.06 -37.44
CA LYS A 73 19.78 -4.38 -38.42
C LYS A 73 21.14 -5.07 -38.48
N SER A 74 21.16 -6.22 -39.16
CA SER A 74 22.33 -6.79 -39.83
C SER A 74 21.85 -8.07 -40.50
N ASP A 75 21.43 -7.97 -41.76
CA ASP A 75 21.93 -8.90 -42.77
C ASP A 75 21.73 -8.24 -44.14
N THR A 76 22.85 -8.24 -44.85
CA THR A 76 23.12 -7.56 -46.12
C THR A 76 22.90 -8.55 -47.25
#